data_AF-X0AIM6-F1
#
_entry.id   AF-X0AIM6-F1
#
_cell.length_a   1.000
_cell.length_b   1.000
_cell.length_c   1.000
_cell.angle_alpha   90.00
_cell.angle_beta   90.00
_cell.angle_gamma   90.00
#
_symmetry.space_group_name_H-M   'P 1'
#
loop_
_entity.id
_entity.type
_entity.pdbx_description
1 polymer ?
#
loop_
_entity_poly.entity_id
_entity_poly.type
_entity_poly.pdbx_seq_one_letter_code
_entity_poly.pdbx_strand_id
1 'polypeptide(L)'
;MLLDSYYEERQPLGKQVVDHAFTTLQNFALMPQALGFYHGQSQKEGFAKLQKLLSDVAGAEERRARLAEVIELQNRRSHALGLQLGQQYASVAVVQDGTSFPKHTRNAVLYYEPTTHPGEYLLNSRLKYRGQRISLLDELQHGEFGLLVGIGGDPWEAAVKAVSNEVGVKLPVYKLGYCCPYDDILNE
;
A
#
# COMPACT_ATOMS: atom_id res chain seq x y z
N MET A 1 -1.50 -26.93 -3.55
CA MET A 1 -2.06 -27.14 -2.19
C MET A 1 -2.06 -25.80 -1.45
N LEU A 2 -2.84 -25.63 -0.37
CA LEU A 2 -2.92 -24.34 0.34
C LEU A 2 -1.55 -23.81 0.78
N LEU A 3 -0.63 -24.67 1.23
CA LEU A 3 0.70 -24.24 1.66
C LEU A 3 1.59 -23.72 0.53
N ASP A 4 1.32 -24.13 -0.71
CA ASP A 4 2.07 -23.65 -1.88
C ASP A 4 1.79 -22.17 -2.14
N SER A 5 0.60 -21.69 -1.72
CA SER A 5 0.22 -20.27 -1.87
C SER A 5 1.19 -19.34 -1.14
N TYR A 6 1.83 -19.78 -0.06
CA TYR A 6 2.84 -18.97 0.62
C TYR A 6 3.99 -18.59 -0.32
N TYR A 7 4.50 -19.55 -1.10
CA TYR A 7 5.57 -19.26 -2.05
C TYR A 7 5.06 -18.43 -3.21
N GLU A 8 3.91 -18.80 -3.78
CA GLU A 8 3.27 -18.10 -4.91
C GLU A 8 3.00 -16.62 -4.59
N GLU A 9 2.58 -16.31 -3.36
CA GLU A 9 2.22 -14.96 -2.93
C GLU A 9 3.42 -14.15 -2.40
N ARG A 10 4.32 -14.78 -1.63
CA ARG A 10 5.37 -14.04 -0.90
C ARG A 10 6.66 -13.91 -1.69
N GLN A 11 6.98 -14.85 -2.58
CA GLN A 11 8.22 -14.77 -3.37
C GLN A 11 8.24 -13.56 -4.32
N PRO A 12 7.15 -13.24 -5.07
CA PRO A 12 7.15 -12.09 -5.96
C PRO A 12 7.30 -10.77 -5.19
N LEU A 13 6.64 -10.66 -4.03
CA LEU A 13 6.78 -9.50 -3.15
C LEU A 13 8.19 -9.36 -2.60
N GLY A 14 8.82 -10.46 -2.17
CA GLY A 14 10.21 -10.45 -1.71
C GLY A 14 11.15 -9.91 -2.77
N LYS A 15 11.00 -10.36 -4.02
CA LYS A 15 11.75 -9.83 -5.16
C LYS A 15 11.49 -8.33 -5.36
N GLN A 16 10.23 -7.90 -5.37
CA GLN A 16 9.84 -6.51 -5.56
C GLN A 16 10.46 -5.58 -4.51
N VAL A 17 10.46 -5.98 -3.24
CA VAL A 17 11.06 -5.23 -2.13
C VAL A 17 12.56 -5.10 -2.30
N VAL A 18 13.25 -6.19 -2.67
CA VAL A 18 14.71 -6.16 -2.90
C VAL A 18 15.07 -5.26 -4.08
N ASP A 19 14.39 -5.40 -5.21
CA ASP A 19 14.61 -4.57 -6.41
C ASP A 19 14.39 -3.08 -6.11
N HIS A 20 13.34 -2.77 -5.34
CA HIS A 20 13.04 -1.41 -4.91
C HIS A 20 14.08 -0.85 -3.94
N ALA A 21 14.58 -1.66 -3.01
CA ALA A 21 15.63 -1.26 -2.08
C ALA A 21 16.93 -0.90 -2.82
N PHE A 22 17.33 -1.69 -3.81
CA PHE A 22 18.50 -1.36 -4.65
C PHE A 22 18.28 -0.08 -5.47
N THR A 23 17.09 0.08 -6.06
CA THR A 23 16.74 1.28 -6.84
C THR A 23 16.79 2.54 -5.97
N THR A 24 16.22 2.49 -4.77
CA THR A 24 16.21 3.65 -3.86
C THR A 24 17.58 3.96 -3.27
N LEU A 25 18.44 2.94 -3.06
CA LEU A 25 19.83 3.15 -2.70
C LEU A 25 20.60 3.93 -3.79
N GLN A 26 20.42 3.55 -5.06
CA GLN A 26 21.02 4.25 -6.20
C GLN A 26 20.51 5.68 -6.31
N ASN A 27 19.20 5.91 -6.16
CA ASN A 27 18.62 7.24 -6.17
C ASN A 27 19.19 8.12 -5.04
N PHE A 28 19.40 7.55 -3.85
CA PHE A 28 19.99 8.28 -2.73
C PHE A 28 21.45 8.66 -2.98
N ALA A 29 22.21 7.80 -3.67
CA ALA A 29 23.61 8.06 -4.03
C ALA A 29 23.79 9.27 -4.97
N LEU A 30 22.73 9.76 -5.62
CA LEU A 30 22.76 10.97 -6.45
C LEU A 30 22.79 12.26 -5.60
N MET A 31 22.33 12.23 -4.35
CA MET A 31 22.17 13.42 -3.51
C MET A 31 23.47 14.22 -3.31
N PRO A 32 24.63 13.61 -2.97
CA PRO A 32 25.88 14.35 -2.82
C PRO A 32 26.29 15.06 -4.13
N GLN A 33 26.18 14.37 -5.28
CA GLN A 33 26.54 14.95 -6.58
C GLN A 33 25.62 16.12 -6.96
N ALA A 34 24.32 16.01 -6.68
CA ALA A 34 23.37 17.11 -6.91
C ALA A 34 23.70 18.37 -6.09
N LEU A 35 24.18 18.19 -4.85
CA LEU A 35 24.69 19.29 -4.00
C LEU A 35 26.06 19.82 -4.48
N GLY A 36 26.71 19.13 -5.42
CA GLY A 36 28.03 19.46 -5.96
C GLY A 36 29.19 18.86 -5.16
N PHE A 37 28.92 17.83 -4.35
CA PHE A 37 29.91 17.16 -3.52
C PHE A 37 30.62 16.02 -4.23
N TYR A 38 31.91 15.86 -3.95
CA TYR A 38 32.74 14.77 -4.45
C TYR A 38 33.75 14.30 -3.40
N HIS A 39 34.29 13.09 -3.59
CA HIS A 39 35.26 12.50 -2.67
C HIS A 39 36.57 13.29 -2.67
N GLY A 40 37.15 13.51 -1.48
CA GLY A 40 38.40 14.25 -1.31
C GLY A 40 38.26 15.78 -1.31
N GLN A 41 37.04 16.33 -1.41
CA GLN A 41 36.82 17.77 -1.29
C GLN A 41 37.11 18.29 0.13
N SER A 42 37.65 19.49 0.24
CA SER A 42 37.72 20.22 1.51
C SER A 42 36.36 20.78 1.92
N GLN A 43 36.20 21.07 3.22
CA GLN A 43 35.01 21.71 3.74
C GLN A 43 34.73 23.08 3.07
N LYS A 44 35.80 23.85 2.83
CA LYS A 44 35.72 25.17 2.18
C LYS A 44 35.18 25.07 0.75
N GLU A 45 35.63 24.08 -0.03
CA GLU A 45 35.12 23.84 -1.38
C GLU A 45 33.65 23.42 -1.37
N GLY A 46 33.25 22.55 -0.43
CA GLY A 46 31.86 22.15 -0.24
C GLY A 46 30.94 23.35 0.03
N PHE A 47 31.30 24.22 0.97
CA PHE A 47 30.53 25.45 1.23
C PHE A 47 30.47 26.39 0.02
N ALA A 48 31.56 26.51 -0.75
CA ALA A 48 31.56 27.31 -1.97
C ALA A 48 30.59 26.75 -3.03
N LYS A 49 30.46 25.41 -3.16
CA LYS A 49 29.49 24.77 -4.06
C LYS A 49 28.04 25.04 -3.64
N LEU A 50 27.77 25.05 -2.33
CA LEU A 50 26.47 25.41 -1.78
C LEU A 50 26.16 26.90 -2.00
N GLN A 51 27.11 27.80 -1.74
CA GLN A 51 26.93 29.23 -2.00
C GLN A 51 26.61 29.50 -3.48
N LYS A 52 27.31 28.84 -4.41
CA LYS A 52 27.02 28.93 -5.85
C LYS A 52 25.66 28.35 -6.24
N LEU A 53 25.16 27.35 -5.52
CA LEU A 53 23.83 26.78 -5.76
C LEU A 53 22.73 27.80 -5.40
N LEU A 54 22.97 28.60 -4.36
CA LEU A 54 22.03 29.58 -3.81
C LEU A 54 22.16 30.97 -4.45
N SER A 55 23.14 31.18 -5.33
CA SER A 55 23.38 32.47 -5.99
C SER A 55 22.76 32.54 -7.39
N ASP A 56 22.92 33.71 -8.03
CA ASP A 56 22.46 34.01 -9.38
C ASP A 56 23.57 33.90 -10.44
N VAL A 57 24.53 33.00 -10.20
CA VAL A 57 25.59 32.74 -11.18
C VAL A 57 25.07 31.85 -12.31
N ALA A 58 25.64 32.00 -13.50
CA ALA A 58 25.31 31.13 -14.64
C ALA A 58 25.40 29.64 -14.25
N GLY A 59 24.37 28.85 -14.60
CA GLY A 59 24.24 27.43 -14.28
C GLY A 59 23.70 27.11 -12.87
N ALA A 60 23.47 28.11 -12.01
CA ALA A 60 22.87 27.86 -10.69
C ALA A 60 21.41 27.39 -10.78
N GLU A 61 20.64 27.92 -11.73
CA GLU A 61 19.25 27.51 -11.98
C GLU A 61 19.14 26.03 -12.39
N GLU A 62 19.95 25.61 -13.38
CA GLU A 62 20.01 24.21 -13.82
C GLU A 62 20.39 23.27 -12.67
N ARG A 63 21.36 23.67 -11.83
CA ARG A 63 21.73 22.89 -10.63
C ARG A 63 20.59 22.78 -9.62
N ARG A 64 19.81 23.84 -9.41
CA ARG A 64 18.63 23.80 -8.53
C ARG A 64 17.53 22.91 -9.10
N ALA A 65 17.28 22.97 -10.41
CA ALA A 65 16.34 22.09 -11.09
C ALA A 65 16.76 20.62 -10.93
N ARG A 66 18.05 20.31 -11.17
CA ARG A 66 18.59 18.97 -10.95
C ARG A 66 18.48 18.50 -9.50
N LEU A 67 18.75 19.38 -8.54
CA LEU A 67 18.57 19.05 -7.13
C LEU A 67 17.10 18.75 -6.80
N ALA A 68 16.16 19.53 -7.33
CA ALA A 68 14.73 19.29 -7.14
C ALA A 68 14.31 17.92 -7.69
N GLU A 69 14.75 17.54 -8.89
CA GLU A 69 14.50 16.19 -9.44
C GLU A 69 15.02 15.08 -8.52
N VAL A 70 16.25 15.22 -7.99
CA VAL A 70 16.85 14.20 -7.13
C VAL A 70 16.15 14.14 -5.76
N ILE A 71 15.66 15.26 -5.24
CA ILE A 71 14.81 15.31 -4.04
C ILE A 71 13.50 14.57 -4.30
N GLU A 72 12.84 14.81 -5.43
CA GLU A 72 11.59 14.11 -5.80
C GLU A 72 11.78 12.59 -5.89
N LEU A 73 12.93 12.12 -6.38
CA LEU A 73 13.24 10.69 -6.38
C LEU A 73 13.28 10.06 -4.97
N GLN A 74 13.55 10.86 -3.93
CA GLN A 74 13.56 10.36 -2.54
C GLN A 74 12.16 9.99 -2.03
N ASN A 75 11.09 10.52 -2.64
CA ASN A 75 9.72 10.10 -2.33
C ASN A 75 9.52 8.59 -2.52
N ARG A 76 10.23 7.98 -3.49
CA ARG A 76 10.18 6.52 -3.69
C ARG A 76 10.76 5.74 -2.51
N ARG A 77 11.57 6.36 -1.65
CA ARG A 77 12.12 5.74 -0.46
C ARG A 77 11.26 5.99 0.78
N SER A 78 10.82 7.23 0.99
CA SER A 78 10.11 7.65 2.20
C SER A 78 8.59 7.54 2.12
N HIS A 79 8.02 7.61 0.91
CA HIS A 79 6.58 7.71 0.66
C HIS A 79 6.12 6.60 -0.32
N ALA A 80 6.69 5.41 -0.21
CA ALA A 80 6.38 4.27 -1.07
C ALA A 80 5.08 3.55 -0.67
N LEU A 81 3.99 4.30 -0.45
CA LEU A 81 2.77 3.76 0.14
C LEU A 81 2.11 2.70 -0.75
N GLY A 82 2.16 2.90 -2.07
CA GLY A 82 1.65 1.93 -3.03
C GLY A 82 2.41 0.60 -2.99
N LEU A 83 3.74 0.62 -2.80
CA LEU A 83 4.51 -0.59 -2.57
C LEU A 83 4.20 -1.24 -1.21
N GLN A 84 3.96 -0.42 -0.18
CA GLN A 84 3.74 -0.89 1.19
C GLN A 84 2.36 -1.52 1.42
N LEU A 85 1.33 -1.11 0.67
CA LEU A 85 -0.05 -1.56 0.86
C LEU A 85 -0.67 -2.21 -0.39
N GLY A 86 -0.14 -1.97 -1.57
CA GLY A 86 -0.67 -2.49 -2.85
C GLY A 86 -0.16 -3.88 -3.19
N GLN A 87 -0.15 -4.80 -2.21
CA GLN A 87 0.18 -6.18 -2.49
C GLN A 87 -0.98 -6.87 -3.22
N GLN A 88 -0.63 -7.52 -4.34
CA GLN A 88 -1.58 -8.26 -5.16
C GLN A 88 -1.23 -9.75 -5.11
N TYR A 89 -2.12 -10.54 -4.50
CA TYR A 89 -1.99 -11.98 -4.41
C TYR A 89 -2.72 -12.69 -5.55
N ALA A 90 -2.01 -13.60 -6.18
CA ALA A 90 -2.53 -14.50 -7.20
C ALA A 90 -2.02 -15.91 -6.91
N SER A 91 -2.91 -16.77 -6.42
CA SER A 91 -2.57 -18.11 -5.96
C SER A 91 -3.81 -18.99 -5.91
N VAL A 92 -3.63 -20.26 -5.57
CA VAL A 92 -4.73 -21.19 -5.29
C VAL A 92 -5.56 -20.82 -4.06
N ALA A 93 -5.08 -19.92 -3.20
CA ALA A 93 -5.80 -19.44 -2.01
C ALA A 93 -6.73 -18.24 -2.31
N VAL A 94 -6.64 -17.67 -3.52
CA VAL A 94 -7.46 -16.52 -3.95
C VAL A 94 -8.40 -16.95 -5.07
N VAL A 95 -9.71 -16.94 -4.80
CA VAL A 95 -10.74 -17.19 -5.81
C VAL A 95 -11.02 -15.89 -6.57
N GLN A 96 -10.68 -15.88 -7.86
CA GLN A 96 -10.92 -14.73 -8.74
C GLN A 96 -12.41 -14.58 -9.06
N ASP A 97 -12.89 -13.33 -9.16
CA ASP A 97 -14.29 -13.01 -9.44
C ASP A 97 -14.60 -12.87 -10.94
N GLY A 98 -13.60 -13.12 -11.80
CA GLY A 98 -13.71 -13.01 -13.26
C GLY A 98 -13.47 -11.60 -13.81
N THR A 99 -13.22 -10.61 -12.94
CA THR A 99 -12.82 -9.27 -13.36
C THR A 99 -11.30 -9.16 -13.51
N SER A 100 -10.84 -8.13 -14.23
CA SER A 100 -9.41 -7.81 -14.30
C SER A 100 -9.03 -6.85 -13.18
N PHE A 101 -7.83 -7.01 -12.63
CA PHE A 101 -7.26 -6.04 -11.69
C PHE A 101 -7.39 -4.60 -12.21
N PRO A 102 -7.85 -3.65 -11.37
CA PRO A 102 -7.91 -2.24 -11.75
C PRO A 102 -6.54 -1.72 -12.15
N LYS A 103 -6.47 -0.99 -13.26
CA LYS A 103 -5.23 -0.32 -13.68
C LYS A 103 -4.96 0.86 -12.75
N HIS A 104 -3.72 0.96 -12.27
CA HIS A 104 -3.32 2.11 -11.48
C HIS A 104 -3.40 3.40 -12.29
N THR A 105 -4.03 4.43 -11.73
CA THR A 105 -4.13 5.76 -12.34
C THR A 105 -2.92 6.63 -12.01
N ARG A 106 -2.23 6.31 -10.90
CA ARG A 106 -1.03 6.97 -10.41
C ARG A 106 0.15 6.01 -10.33
N ASN A 107 1.32 6.52 -9.93
CA ASN A 107 2.50 5.69 -9.73
C ASN A 107 2.27 4.67 -8.61
N ALA A 108 2.18 3.39 -8.96
CA ALA A 108 1.90 2.28 -8.05
C ALA A 108 2.93 2.09 -6.93
N VAL A 109 4.12 2.68 -7.01
CA VAL A 109 5.08 2.66 -5.89
C VAL A 109 4.74 3.75 -4.87
N LEU A 110 4.36 4.94 -5.32
CA LEU A 110 4.14 6.10 -4.45
C LEU A 110 2.73 6.12 -3.86
N TYR A 111 1.73 5.72 -4.64
CA TYR A 111 0.33 5.89 -4.29
C TYR A 111 -0.35 4.54 -4.16
N TYR A 112 -0.98 4.31 -3.01
CA TYR A 112 -1.91 3.21 -2.85
C TYR A 112 -3.27 3.61 -3.42
N GLU A 113 -3.85 2.71 -4.21
CA GLU A 113 -5.17 2.87 -4.81
C GLU A 113 -6.05 1.72 -4.32
N PRO A 114 -6.96 1.99 -3.37
CA PRO A 114 -7.71 0.95 -2.68
C PRO A 114 -8.68 0.23 -3.62
N THR A 115 -8.81 -1.08 -3.47
CA THR A 115 -9.75 -1.91 -4.22
C THR A 115 -10.21 -3.10 -3.39
N THR A 116 -11.37 -3.66 -3.74
CA THR A 116 -11.91 -4.91 -3.19
C THR A 116 -11.70 -6.11 -4.10
N HIS A 117 -10.89 -5.96 -5.17
CA HIS A 117 -10.56 -7.06 -6.06
C HIS A 117 -9.93 -8.23 -5.28
N PRO A 118 -10.31 -9.50 -5.57
CA PRO A 118 -9.72 -10.66 -4.89
C PRO A 118 -8.19 -10.66 -4.93
N GLY A 119 -7.57 -10.86 -3.77
CA GLY A 119 -6.11 -10.89 -3.61
C GLY A 119 -5.47 -9.58 -3.15
N GLU A 120 -6.25 -8.50 -3.00
CA GLU A 120 -5.79 -7.24 -2.41
C GLU A 120 -6.05 -7.19 -0.89
N TYR A 121 -5.33 -6.27 -0.24
CA TYR A 121 -5.50 -6.04 1.19
C TYR A 121 -6.86 -5.40 1.49
N LEU A 122 -7.53 -5.89 2.55
CA LEU A 122 -8.81 -5.36 2.96
C LEU A 122 -8.69 -3.90 3.42
N LEU A 123 -9.54 -3.05 2.88
CA LEU A 123 -9.57 -1.64 3.21
C LEU A 123 -10.11 -1.42 4.62
N ASN A 124 -9.41 -0.58 5.38
CA ASN A 124 -9.95 -0.13 6.64
C ASN A 124 -11.01 0.95 6.40
N SER A 125 -12.12 0.86 7.12
CA SER A 125 -13.13 1.91 7.21
C SER A 125 -13.47 2.17 8.68
N ARG A 126 -13.89 3.40 8.98
CA ARG A 126 -14.36 3.78 10.31
C ARG A 126 -15.85 3.53 10.40
N LEU A 127 -16.24 2.66 11.31
CA LEU A 127 -17.62 2.26 11.54
C LEU A 127 -18.06 2.70 12.93
N LYS A 128 -19.36 2.59 13.21
CA LYS A 128 -19.89 2.70 14.56
C LYS A 128 -20.51 1.40 15.01
N TYR A 129 -20.06 0.92 16.17
CA TYR A 129 -20.59 -0.27 16.80
C TYR A 129 -20.97 0.06 18.24
N ARG A 130 -22.22 -0.23 18.63
CA ARG A 130 -22.74 0.04 19.98
C ARG A 130 -22.48 1.46 20.49
N GLY A 131 -22.58 2.45 19.60
CA GLY A 131 -22.37 3.86 19.95
C GLY A 131 -20.92 4.35 19.86
N GLN A 132 -19.94 3.46 19.68
CA GLN A 132 -18.52 3.80 19.63
C GLN A 132 -17.98 3.76 18.20
N ARG A 133 -17.03 4.65 17.89
CA ARG A 133 -16.30 4.61 16.62
C ARG A 133 -15.23 3.53 16.69
N ILE A 134 -15.23 2.64 15.70
CA ILE A 134 -14.28 1.52 15.59
C ILE A 134 -13.64 1.50 14.20
N SER A 135 -12.50 0.82 14.10
CA SER A 135 -11.85 0.44 12.84
C SER A 135 -12.38 -0.92 12.42
N LEU A 136 -12.77 -1.08 11.15
CA LEU A 136 -13.23 -2.37 10.63
C LEU A 136 -12.19 -3.46 10.88
N LEU A 137 -10.91 -3.15 10.65
CA LEU A 137 -9.82 -4.12 10.83
C LEU A 137 -9.64 -4.56 12.29
N ASP A 138 -10.04 -3.74 13.26
CA ASP A 138 -9.88 -4.05 14.69
C ASP A 138 -10.99 -4.99 15.18
N GLU A 139 -12.11 -5.03 14.47
CA GLU A 139 -13.27 -5.87 14.80
C GLU A 139 -13.20 -7.26 14.14
N LEU A 140 -12.46 -7.36 13.03
CA LEU A 140 -12.28 -8.63 12.34
C LEU A 140 -11.46 -9.58 13.20
N GLN A 141 -11.99 -10.78 13.41
CA GLN A 141 -11.30 -11.78 14.20
C GLN A 141 -10.11 -12.34 13.45
N HIS A 142 -8.91 -12.14 13.99
CA HIS A 142 -7.69 -12.67 13.40
C HIS A 142 -7.65 -14.21 13.46
N GLY A 143 -7.19 -14.83 12.36
CA GLY A 143 -7.09 -16.28 12.24
C GLY A 143 -8.37 -16.99 11.83
N GLU A 144 -9.46 -16.25 11.60
CA GLU A 144 -10.71 -16.77 11.05
C GLU A 144 -11.02 -16.10 9.70
N PHE A 145 -11.80 -16.76 8.85
CA PHE A 145 -12.37 -16.13 7.67
C PHE A 145 -13.57 -15.29 8.09
N GLY A 146 -13.83 -14.18 7.39
CA GLY A 146 -15.01 -13.35 7.64
C GLY A 146 -15.66 -12.92 6.33
N LEU A 147 -16.98 -12.81 6.33
CA LEU A 147 -17.74 -12.26 5.21
C LEU A 147 -18.33 -10.91 5.59
N LEU A 148 -17.97 -9.87 4.84
CA LEU A 148 -18.59 -8.55 4.95
C LEU A 148 -19.77 -8.47 3.98
N VAL A 149 -20.95 -8.04 4.47
CA VAL A 149 -22.13 -7.86 3.63
C VAL A 149 -22.82 -6.54 3.94
N GLY A 150 -23.48 -5.96 2.94
CA GLY A 150 -24.30 -4.75 3.08
C GLY A 150 -25.72 -5.03 3.56
N ILE A 151 -26.54 -3.97 3.55
CA ILE A 151 -27.99 -4.06 3.74
C ILE A 151 -28.60 -5.05 2.71
N GLY A 152 -29.47 -5.94 3.17
CA GLY A 152 -30.05 -7.01 2.33
C GLY A 152 -29.17 -8.26 2.20
N GLY A 153 -28.05 -8.33 2.92
CA GLY A 153 -27.13 -9.47 2.94
C GLY A 153 -27.64 -10.72 3.66
N ASP A 154 -28.88 -10.76 4.16
CA ASP A 154 -29.43 -11.91 4.91
C ASP A 154 -29.31 -13.27 4.19
N PRO A 155 -29.49 -13.37 2.85
CA PRO A 155 -29.30 -14.64 2.15
C PRO A 155 -27.87 -15.20 2.28
N TRP A 156 -26.86 -14.33 2.47
CA TRP A 156 -25.49 -14.75 2.66
C TRP A 156 -25.25 -15.41 4.02
N GLU A 157 -26.00 -15.07 5.05
CA GLU A 157 -25.88 -15.77 6.34
C GLU A 157 -26.28 -17.24 6.22
N ALA A 158 -27.34 -17.53 5.45
CA ALA A 158 -27.76 -18.90 5.20
C ALA A 158 -26.72 -19.68 4.40
N ALA A 159 -26.14 -19.06 3.36
CA ALA A 159 -25.09 -19.67 2.55
C ALA A 159 -23.82 -19.94 3.38
N VAL A 160 -23.37 -18.96 4.17
CA VAL A 160 -22.21 -19.08 5.05
C VAL A 160 -22.42 -20.18 6.09
N LYS A 161 -23.61 -20.28 6.68
CA LYS A 161 -23.94 -21.36 7.63
C LYS A 161 -23.85 -22.74 6.98
N ALA A 162 -24.34 -22.89 5.74
CA ALA A 162 -24.25 -24.15 5.02
C ALA A 162 -22.79 -24.54 4.75
N VAL A 163 -21.99 -23.60 4.21
CA VAL A 163 -20.56 -23.83 3.92
C VAL A 163 -19.78 -24.10 5.21
N SER A 164 -19.98 -23.30 6.26
CA SER A 164 -19.31 -23.46 7.55
C SER A 164 -19.54 -24.85 8.15
N ASN A 165 -20.76 -25.38 8.06
CA ASN A 165 -21.09 -26.74 8.52
C ASN A 165 -20.44 -27.83 7.65
N GLU A 166 -20.33 -27.61 6.34
CA GLU A 166 -19.74 -28.58 5.40
C GLU A 166 -18.22 -28.67 5.58
N VAL A 167 -17.53 -27.54 5.67
CA VAL A 167 -16.06 -27.48 5.71
C VAL A 167 -15.50 -27.49 7.14
N GLY A 168 -16.34 -27.27 8.16
CA GLY A 168 -15.93 -27.26 9.56
C GLY A 168 -15.10 -26.04 9.99
N VAL A 169 -15.18 -24.93 9.24
CA VAL A 169 -14.47 -23.68 9.52
C VAL A 169 -15.47 -22.62 9.97
N LYS A 170 -15.07 -21.78 10.93
CA LYS A 170 -15.87 -20.63 11.36
C LYS A 170 -15.79 -19.51 10.32
N LEU A 171 -16.95 -18.98 9.97
CA LEU A 171 -17.10 -17.84 9.06
C LEU A 171 -18.10 -16.84 9.67
N PRO A 172 -17.68 -15.94 10.56
CA PRO A 172 -18.49 -14.80 10.97
C PRO A 172 -18.95 -13.96 9.77
N VAL A 173 -20.21 -13.52 9.83
CA VAL A 173 -20.80 -12.57 8.88
C VAL A 173 -20.94 -11.22 9.56
N TYR A 174 -20.35 -10.18 8.96
CA TYR A 174 -20.38 -8.82 9.45
C TYR A 174 -21.31 -8.00 8.55
N LYS A 175 -22.47 -7.62 9.08
CA LYS A 175 -23.45 -6.76 8.38
C LYS A 175 -23.11 -5.29 8.59
N LEU A 176 -22.70 -4.64 7.51
CA LEU A 176 -22.34 -3.24 7.44
C LEU A 176 -23.46 -2.43 6.78
N GLY A 177 -23.75 -1.25 7.31
CA GLY A 177 -24.67 -0.29 6.68
C GLY A 177 -25.56 0.44 7.66
N TYR A 178 -26.38 1.35 7.12
CA TYR A 178 -27.28 2.17 7.93
C TYR A 178 -28.24 1.29 8.76
N CYS A 179 -28.25 1.52 10.08
CA CYS A 179 -29.02 0.73 11.05
C CYS A 179 -28.66 -0.77 11.11
N CYS A 180 -27.54 -1.21 10.52
CA CYS A 180 -26.96 -2.53 10.79
C CYS A 180 -26.20 -2.51 12.13
N PRO A 181 -25.80 -3.69 12.67
CA PRO A 181 -24.97 -3.73 13.88
C PRO A 181 -23.71 -2.87 13.75
N TYR A 182 -23.06 -2.94 12.60
CA TYR A 182 -21.95 -2.07 12.21
C TYR A 182 -22.48 -0.95 11.31
N ASP A 183 -22.71 0.20 11.94
CA ASP A 183 -23.29 1.38 11.31
C ASP A 183 -22.23 2.13 10.49
N ASP A 184 -22.50 2.33 9.21
CA ASP A 184 -21.66 3.10 8.31
C ASP A 184 -21.92 4.60 8.54
N ILE A 185 -21.06 5.20 9.36
CA ILE A 185 -21.17 6.59 9.77
C ILE A 185 -20.64 7.58 8.74
N LEU A 186 -19.93 7.11 7.73
CA LEU A 186 -19.34 7.97 6.71
C LEU A 186 -20.25 8.07 5.48
N ASN A 187 -21.06 7.03 5.18
CA ASN A 187 -21.89 6.98 3.97
C ASN A 187 -21.07 7.32 2.69
N GLU A 188 -19.78 7.01 2.71
CA GLU A 188 -18.82 7.29 1.63
C GLU A 188 -18.77 6.13 0.61
#